data_AF-A0A821R8Q1-F1
#
_entry.id   AF-A0A821R8Q1-F1
#
_cell.length_a   1.000
_cell.length_b   1.000
_cell.length_c   1.000
_cell.angle_alpha   90.00
_cell.angle_beta   90.00
_cell.angle_gamma   90.00
#
_symmetry.space_group_name_H-M   'P 1'
#
loop_
_entity.id
_entity.type
_entity.pdbx_description
1 polymer ?
#
loop_
_entity_poly.entity_id
_entity_poly.type
_entity_poly.pdbx_seq_one_letter_code
_entity_poly.pdbx_strand_id
1 'polypeptide(L)'
;MPHRRKFIDKKKAITFQLVHRSQHDPLIADDTVGERVLVPVGVEQRKAEQRKFGIDYDDDYDYLQHLRDPCAPPEEYSVHVNETEEPEKEEDDDDDDKQENNEETVR
;
A
#
# COMPACT_ATOMS: atom_id res chain seq x y z
N MET A 1 -13.18 3.88 -29.97
CA MET A 1 -12.40 2.63 -30.17
C MET A 1 -13.01 1.53 -29.31
N PRO A 2 -13.15 0.29 -29.80
CA PRO A 2 -13.67 -0.81 -29.00
C PRO A 2 -12.74 -1.12 -27.82
N HIS A 3 -13.26 -1.11 -26.60
CA HIS A 3 -12.49 -1.42 -25.40
C HIS A 3 -12.26 -2.94 -25.34
N ARG A 4 -10.99 -3.36 -25.33
CA ARG A 4 -10.63 -4.78 -25.25
C ARG A 4 -10.80 -5.27 -23.83
N ARG A 5 -11.49 -6.39 -23.66
CA ARG A 5 -11.61 -7.05 -22.35
C ARG A 5 -10.22 -7.47 -21.87
N LYS A 6 -9.93 -7.22 -20.59
CA LYS A 6 -8.68 -7.65 -19.96
C LYS A 6 -8.66 -9.19 -19.92
N PHE A 7 -7.56 -9.79 -20.36
CA PHE A 7 -7.41 -11.25 -20.43
C PHE A 7 -7.14 -11.89 -19.06
N ILE A 8 -6.71 -11.09 -18.06
CA ILE A 8 -6.44 -11.52 -16.69
C ILE A 8 -7.17 -10.61 -15.69
N ASP A 9 -7.71 -11.22 -14.64
CA ASP A 9 -8.25 -10.51 -13.46
C ASP A 9 -7.12 -10.18 -12.49
N LYS A 10 -6.83 -8.88 -12.33
CA LYS A 10 -5.73 -8.38 -11.49
C LYS A 10 -5.91 -8.69 -10.00
N LYS A 11 -7.16 -8.80 -9.52
CA LYS A 11 -7.44 -9.01 -8.09
C LYS A 11 -7.19 -10.44 -7.66
N LYS A 12 -7.29 -11.39 -8.60
CA LYS A 12 -7.09 -12.82 -8.37
C LYS A 12 -5.76 -13.34 -8.92
N ALA A 13 -4.99 -12.49 -9.61
CA ALA A 13 -3.74 -12.89 -10.23
C ALA A 13 -2.63 -13.07 -9.18
N ILE A 14 -1.82 -14.11 -9.37
CA ILE A 14 -0.60 -14.33 -8.60
C ILE A 14 0.54 -13.59 -9.30
N THR A 15 1.35 -12.87 -8.52
CA THR A 15 2.51 -12.12 -9.04
C THR A 15 3.78 -12.91 -8.80
N PHE A 16 4.65 -12.97 -9.80
CA PHE A 16 5.95 -13.61 -9.69
C PHE A 16 7.06 -12.60 -9.96
N GLN A 17 8.17 -12.74 -9.23
CA GLN A 17 9.42 -12.08 -9.53
C GLN A 17 10.32 -13.05 -10.29
N LEU A 18 10.96 -12.54 -11.34
CA LEU A 18 11.93 -13.31 -12.12
C LEU A 18 13.30 -13.11 -11.48
N VAL A 19 13.83 -14.17 -10.84
CA VAL A 19 15.09 -14.14 -10.07
C VAL A 19 16.11 -15.08 -10.71
N HIS A 20 17.41 -14.79 -10.57
CA HIS A 20 18.47 -15.73 -10.98
C HIS A 20 18.41 -17.02 -10.15
N ARG A 21 18.76 -18.13 -10.78
CA ARG A 21 18.85 -19.43 -10.11
C ARG A 21 19.95 -19.43 -9.07
N SER A 22 19.76 -20.20 -8.00
CA SER A 22 20.79 -20.36 -6.98
C SER A 22 21.95 -21.17 -7.54
N GLN A 23 23.17 -20.92 -7.06
CA GLN A 23 24.34 -21.70 -7.46
C GLN A 23 24.25 -23.18 -7.05
N HIS A 24 23.37 -23.50 -6.09
CA HIS A 24 23.09 -24.87 -5.62
C HIS A 24 21.85 -25.50 -6.27
N ASP A 25 21.30 -24.89 -7.33
CA ASP A 25 20.19 -25.46 -8.09
C ASP A 25 20.72 -26.60 -9.01
N PRO A 26 20.23 -27.85 -8.87
CA PRO A 26 20.73 -28.99 -9.64
C PRO A 26 20.56 -28.83 -11.16
N LEU A 27 19.60 -28.02 -11.58
CA LEU A 27 19.26 -27.83 -13.00
C LEU A 27 19.91 -26.57 -13.58
N ILE A 28 20.84 -25.91 -12.88
CA ILE A 28 21.46 -24.64 -13.31
C ILE A 28 22.25 -24.74 -14.63
N ALA A 29 22.83 -25.92 -14.90
CA ALA A 29 23.61 -26.17 -16.10
C ALA A 29 22.77 -26.65 -17.30
N ASP A 30 21.45 -26.77 -17.12
CA ASP A 30 20.54 -27.17 -18.20
C ASP A 30 20.11 -25.95 -19.03
N ASP A 31 20.73 -25.82 -20.20
CA ASP A 31 20.48 -24.75 -21.16
C ASP A 31 19.02 -24.70 -21.66
N THR A 32 18.26 -25.80 -21.55
CA THR A 32 16.86 -25.85 -21.99
C THR A 32 15.89 -25.14 -21.05
N VAL A 33 16.25 -25.06 -19.76
CA VAL A 33 15.40 -24.52 -18.69
C VAL A 33 15.61 -23.01 -18.51
N GLY A 34 16.76 -22.49 -18.96
CA GLY A 34 17.11 -21.08 -18.87
C GLY A 34 17.62 -20.65 -17.49
N GLU A 35 18.15 -19.43 -17.42
CA GLU A 35 18.93 -18.93 -16.28
C GLU A 35 18.09 -18.46 -15.08
N ARG A 36 16.78 -18.21 -15.27
CA ARG A 36 15.94 -17.54 -14.27
C ARG A 36 14.71 -18.35 -13.91
N VAL A 37 14.27 -18.22 -12.65
CA VAL A 37 13.11 -18.92 -12.09
C VAL A 37 12.09 -17.90 -11.56
N LEU A 38 10.81 -18.26 -11.65
CA LEU A 38 9.69 -17.47 -11.14
C LEU A 38 9.46 -17.76 -9.65
N VAL A 39 9.60 -16.74 -8.81
CA VAL A 39 9.34 -16.81 -7.38
C VAL A 39 8.05 -16.06 -7.06
N PRO A 40 7.05 -16.68 -6.42
CA PRO A 40 5.80 -15.99 -6.09
C PRO A 40 6.07 -14.89 -5.07
N VAL A 41 5.55 -13.69 -5.33
CA VAL A 41 5.62 -12.56 -4.40
C VAL A 41 4.23 -12.35 -3.81
N GLY A 42 4.12 -12.56 -2.50
CA GLY A 42 2.89 -12.29 -1.77
C GLY A 42 2.64 -10.79 -1.67
N VAL A 43 1.41 -10.35 -1.92
CA VAL A 43 1.01 -8.95 -1.77
C VAL A 43 1.29 -8.45 -0.35
N GLU A 44 1.07 -9.31 0.65
CA GLU A 44 1.34 -9.02 2.06
C GLU A 44 2.83 -8.91 2.38
N GLN A 45 3.69 -9.74 1.76
CA GLN A 45 5.15 -9.63 1.93
C GLN A 45 5.67 -8.30 1.37
N ARG A 46 5.18 -7.89 0.19
CA ARG A 46 5.54 -6.60 -0.40
C ARG A 46 5.09 -5.43 0.47
N LYS A 47 3.87 -5.48 1.02
CA LYS A 47 3.36 -4.45 1.95
C LYS A 47 4.17 -4.42 3.26
N ALA A 48 4.57 -5.58 3.79
CA ALA A 48 5.38 -5.65 5.00
C ALA A 48 6.77 -5.04 4.78
N GLU A 49 7.39 -5.28 3.63
CA GLU A 49 8.65 -4.62 3.25
C GLU A 49 8.47 -3.10 3.10
N GLN A 50 7.41 -2.66 2.43
CA GLN A 50 7.09 -1.24 2.30
C GLN A 50 6.96 -0.57 3.68
N ARG A 51 6.20 -1.17 4.61
CA ARG A 51 6.12 -0.70 6.01
C ARG A 51 7.46 -0.69 6.72
N LYS A 52 8.28 -1.72 6.52
CA LYS A 52 9.63 -1.78 7.08
C LYS A 52 10.50 -0.63 6.60
N PHE A 53 10.32 -0.18 5.36
CA PHE A 53 11.02 0.96 4.77
C PHE A 53 10.29 2.31 4.98
N GLY A 54 9.24 2.35 5.81
CA GLY A 54 8.47 3.57 6.09
C GLY A 54 7.66 4.09 4.90
N ILE A 55 7.30 3.20 3.96
CA ILE A 55 6.42 3.48 2.82
C ILE A 55 5.02 2.96 3.19
N ASP A 56 4.39 3.63 4.14
CA ASP A 56 3.05 3.27 4.65
C ASP A 56 2.06 4.45 4.68
N TYR A 57 2.55 5.68 4.53
CA TYR A 57 1.71 6.85 4.39
C TYR A 57 1.19 6.97 2.95
N ASP A 58 -0.09 6.67 2.78
CA ASP A 58 -0.93 7.13 1.66
C ASP A 58 -1.55 8.50 2.05
N ASP A 59 -0.74 9.40 2.61
CA ASP A 59 -1.17 10.79 2.76
C ASP A 59 -1.04 11.43 1.39
N ASP A 60 -2.15 11.83 0.77
CA ASP A 60 -2.13 12.62 -0.47
C ASP A 60 -1.54 14.04 -0.23
N TYR A 61 -0.53 14.15 0.65
CA TYR A 61 0.08 15.36 1.13
C TYR A 61 0.99 15.92 0.05
N ASP A 62 0.53 17.01 -0.56
CA ASP A 62 1.35 17.76 -1.49
C ASP A 62 2.47 18.49 -0.72
N TYR A 63 3.64 17.87 -0.62
CA TYR A 63 4.83 18.47 -0.02
C TYR A 63 5.26 19.78 -0.69
N LEU A 64 4.76 20.09 -1.90
CA LEU A 64 5.01 21.37 -2.57
C LEU A 64 4.17 22.51 -2.00
N GLN A 65 3.09 22.22 -1.27
CA GLN A 65 2.24 23.24 -0.64
C GLN A 65 2.97 24.07 0.43
N HIS A 66 4.05 23.53 1.00
CA HIS A 66 4.89 24.24 1.98
C HIS A 66 6.12 24.89 1.37
N LEU A 67 6.36 24.63 0.08
CA LEU A 67 7.45 25.26 -0.64
C LEU A 67 7.01 26.68 -1.00
N ARG A 68 7.79 27.66 -0.57
CA ARG A 68 7.55 29.05 -0.96
C ARG A 68 7.70 29.17 -2.47
N ASP A 69 6.72 29.76 -3.13
CA ASP A 69 6.83 30.12 -4.53
C ASP A 69 8.08 30.97 -4.72
N PRO A 70 9.01 30.58 -5.61
CA PRO A 70 10.25 31.33 -5.83
C PRO A 70 9.99 32.72 -6.43
N CYS A 71 8.74 33.02 -6.81
CA CYS A 71 8.30 34.27 -7.42
C CYS A 71 7.38 35.10 -6.50
N ALA A 72 7.07 34.64 -5.28
CA ALA A 72 6.24 35.40 -4.35
C ALA A 72 7.09 36.41 -3.55
N PRO A 73 6.68 37.69 -3.47
CA PRO A 73 7.34 38.65 -2.60
C PRO A 73 7.22 38.23 -1.13
N PRO A 74 8.22 38.50 -0.28
CA PRO A 74 8.20 38.12 1.13
C PRO A 74 7.28 39.07 1.93
N GLU A 75 5.97 38.97 1.74
CA GLU A 75 4.99 39.67 2.58
C GLU A 75 4.23 38.68 3.48
N GLU A 76 4.29 39.03 4.77
CA GLU A 76 3.38 38.77 5.88
C GLU A 76 2.51 37.49 5.92
N TYR A 77 2.51 36.90 7.11
CA TYR A 77 1.67 35.80 7.58
C TYR A 77 0.18 36.09 7.36
N SER A 78 -0.36 35.72 6.21
CA SER A 78 -1.80 35.63 6.03
C SER A 78 -2.27 34.28 6.57
N VAL A 79 -2.82 34.29 7.78
CA VAL A 79 -3.60 33.17 8.32
C VAL A 79 -4.78 32.97 7.38
N HIS A 80 -4.66 32.02 6.46
CA HIS A 80 -5.80 31.54 5.69
C HIS A 80 -6.65 30.71 6.66
N VAL A 81 -7.61 31.37 7.30
CA VAL A 81 -8.72 30.68 7.94
C VAL A 81 -9.53 30.12 6.77
N ASN A 82 -9.30 28.85 6.43
CA ASN A 82 -10.27 28.12 5.65
C ASN A 82 -11.50 28.05 6.54
N GLU A 83 -12.57 28.77 6.17
CA GLU A 83 -13.88 28.57 6.75
C GLU A 83 -14.22 27.09 6.60
N THR A 84 -14.05 26.34 7.68
CA THR A 84 -14.60 25.01 7.85
C THR A 84 -16.11 25.18 7.79
N GLU A 85 -16.73 24.78 6.67
CA GLU A 85 -18.12 24.37 6.70
C GLU A 85 -18.20 23.26 7.77
N GLU A 86 -18.91 23.54 8.86
CA GLU A 86 -19.06 22.59 9.96
C GLU A 86 -19.73 21.31 9.45
N PRO A 87 -19.14 20.12 9.67
CA PRO A 87 -19.94 18.92 9.67
C PRO A 87 -20.82 18.96 10.92
N GLU A 88 -22.14 19.00 10.71
CA GLU A 88 -23.14 18.85 11.77
C GLU A 88 -22.78 17.63 12.62
N LYS A 89 -22.59 17.87 13.92
CA LYS A 89 -22.47 16.80 14.92
C LYS A 89 -23.85 16.17 15.11
N GLU A 90 -24.02 14.93 14.68
CA GLU A 90 -25.01 14.03 15.27
C GLU A 90 -24.34 13.41 16.52
N GLU A 91 -24.84 13.75 17.71
CA GLU A 91 -24.53 13.05 18.95
C GLU A 91 -25.61 12.01 19.27
N ASP A 92 -25.23 11.07 20.14
CA ASP A 92 -26.00 10.03 20.84
C ASP A 92 -26.14 8.71 20.05
N ASP A 93 -25.73 7.53 20.53
CA ASP A 93 -25.63 7.02 21.91
C ASP A 93 -24.50 5.98 22.06
N ASP A 94 -23.91 5.93 23.25
CA ASP A 94 -23.03 4.87 23.74
C ASP A 94 -23.73 3.49 23.73
N ASP A 95 -23.18 2.50 23.02
CA ASP A 95 -23.42 1.09 23.33
C ASP A 95 -22.07 0.35 23.49
N ASP A 96 -21.77 0.10 24.76
CA ASP A 96 -20.70 -0.74 25.29
C ASP A 96 -20.98 -2.20 24.90
N ASP A 97 -20.23 -2.76 23.96
CA ASP A 97 -20.22 -4.21 23.74
C ASP A 97 -18.80 -4.76 23.80
N LYS A 98 -18.39 -5.08 25.02
CA LYS A 98 -17.24 -5.94 25.32
C LYS A 98 -17.47 -7.32 24.72
N GLN A 99 -16.77 -7.66 23.65
CA GLN A 99 -16.61 -9.05 23.26
C GLN A 99 -15.51 -9.71 24.11
N GLU A 100 -15.98 -10.49 25.08
CA GLU A 100 -15.20 -11.40 25.91
C GLU A 100 -14.53 -12.49 25.06
N ASN A 101 -13.27 -12.75 25.40
CA ASN A 101 -12.47 -13.84 24.88
C ASN A 101 -13.05 -15.18 25.34
N ASN A 102 -13.32 -16.11 24.41
CA ASN A 102 -13.60 -17.50 24.74
C ASN A 102 -12.43 -18.42 24.41
N GLU A 103 -11.59 -18.66 25.42
CA GLU A 103 -10.73 -19.83 25.48
C GLU A 103 -11.57 -21.02 25.96
N GLU A 104 -11.99 -21.91 25.06
CA GLU A 104 -12.59 -23.19 25.44
C GLU A 104 -11.55 -24.31 25.38
N THR A 105 -11.08 -24.70 26.56
CA THR A 105 -10.34 -25.95 26.82
C THR A 105 -11.32 -27.13 26.77
N VAL A 106 -11.16 -28.03 25.81
CA VAL A 106 -11.84 -29.34 25.82
C VAL A 106 -10.94 -30.38 26.50
N ARG A 107 -11.54 -31.09 27.45
CA ARG A 107 -10.97 -32.15 28.28
C ARG A 107 -10.72 -33.45 27.53
#